data_AF-A0A2V7UZT9-F1
#
_entry.id   AF-A0A2V7UZT9-F1
#
_cell.length_a   1.000
_cell.length_b   1.000
_cell.length_c   1.000
_cell.angle_alpha   90.00
_cell.angle_beta   90.00
_cell.angle_gamma   90.00
#
_symmetry.space_group_name_H-M   'P 1'
#
loop_
_entity.id
_entity.type
_entity.pdbx_description
1 polymer ?
#
loop_
_entity_poly.entity_id
_entity_poly.type
_entity_poly.pdbx_seq_one_letter_code
_entity_poly.pdbx_strand_id
1 'polypeptide(L)'
;MLRRGAIVVSVLLLLAGRAWSAELSDADIRAIREVTERYADTALASNWDAWANLLTADAVFLPPNGAAVEGSVALRSWIVAFTGLTTLTETPEEIVGCTRSGRAPHRRVATVARG
;
A
#
# COMPACT_ATOMS: atom_id res chain seq x y z
N MET A 1 37.96 -43.24 15.33
CA MET A 1 38.37 -42.08 16.13
C MET A 1 38.03 -40.81 15.36
N LEU A 2 37.35 -39.84 16.00
CA LEU A 2 37.02 -38.46 15.58
C LEU A 2 36.38 -38.28 14.17
N ARG A 3 35.08 -38.00 13.95
CA ARG A 3 34.21 -36.94 14.52
C ARG A 3 34.93 -35.59 14.71
N ARG A 4 34.82 -34.69 13.71
CA ARG A 4 34.88 -33.20 13.80
C ARG A 4 35.03 -32.62 12.38
N GLY A 5 33.92 -32.31 11.74
CA GLY A 5 33.92 -31.62 10.44
C GLY A 5 32.55 -31.13 9.98
N ALA A 6 31.52 -31.34 10.81
CA ALA A 6 30.25 -30.68 10.66
C ALA A 6 30.35 -29.26 11.25
N ILE A 7 29.64 -28.32 10.64
CA ILE A 7 29.20 -27.06 11.28
C ILE A 7 30.27 -25.95 11.32
N VAL A 8 30.73 -25.46 10.16
CA VAL A 8 31.30 -24.08 10.09
C VAL A 8 30.73 -23.27 8.92
N VAL A 9 30.23 -23.91 7.86
CA VAL A 9 29.69 -23.18 6.68
C VAL A 9 28.24 -22.69 6.88
N SER A 10 27.55 -23.07 7.96
CA SER A 10 26.12 -22.78 8.16
C SER A 10 25.78 -21.55 9.02
N VAL A 11 26.76 -20.79 9.52
CA VAL A 11 26.49 -19.64 10.43
C VAL A 11 26.44 -18.29 9.69
N LEU A 12 26.80 -18.22 8.41
CA LEU A 12 26.79 -16.98 7.62
C LEU A 12 25.46 -16.66 6.91
N LEU A 13 24.44 -17.52 7.01
CA LEU A 13 23.14 -17.35 6.35
C LEU A 13 22.01 -16.81 7.26
N LEU A 14 22.27 -16.51 8.54
CA LEU A 14 21.22 -16.12 9.50
C LEU A 14 21.20 -14.66 9.96
N LEU A 15 21.97 -13.76 9.33
CA LEU A 15 21.96 -12.32 9.67
C LEU A 15 21.23 -11.42 8.66
N ALA A 16 20.60 -11.98 7.62
CA ALA A 16 19.75 -11.20 6.70
C ALA A 16 18.29 -11.09 7.19
N GLY A 17 18.04 -11.24 8.48
CA GLY A 17 16.86 -10.67 9.12
C GLY A 17 17.05 -9.17 9.32
N ARG A 18 17.33 -8.40 8.25
CA ARG A 18 17.17 -6.94 8.35
C ARG A 18 15.68 -6.71 8.55
N ALA A 19 15.29 -6.41 9.79
CA ALA A 19 14.03 -5.79 10.08
C ALA A 19 14.01 -4.45 9.34
N TRP A 20 13.57 -4.48 8.08
CA TRP A 20 13.32 -3.30 7.27
C TRP A 20 12.02 -2.69 7.77
N SER A 21 12.09 -2.07 8.95
CA SER A 21 11.13 -1.03 9.28
C SER A 21 11.80 0.28 8.86
N ALA A 22 12.00 0.44 7.56
CA ALA A 22 12.39 1.74 7.04
C ALA A 22 11.15 2.61 7.11
N GLU A 23 11.22 3.66 7.92
CA GLU A 23 10.39 4.83 7.75
C GLU A 23 10.44 5.25 6.27
N LEU A 24 9.28 5.55 5.68
CA LEU A 24 9.22 5.96 4.27
C LEU A 24 10.02 7.25 4.10
N SER A 25 10.74 7.36 2.98
CA SER A 25 11.45 8.61 2.70
C SER A 25 10.44 9.72 2.36
N ASP A 26 10.82 10.99 2.57
CA ASP A 26 9.99 12.13 2.14
C ASP A 26 9.67 12.07 0.63
N ALA A 27 10.59 11.52 -0.17
CA ALA A 27 10.37 11.33 -1.60
C ALA A 27 9.26 10.30 -1.87
N ASP A 28 9.25 9.18 -1.15
CA ASP A 28 8.21 8.17 -1.27
C ASP A 28 6.85 8.70 -0.79
N ILE A 29 6.84 9.44 0.32
CA ILE A 29 5.61 10.07 0.84
C ILE A 29 5.03 11.03 -0.19
N ARG A 30 5.86 11.87 -0.81
CA ARG A 30 5.42 12.76 -1.89
C ARG A 30 4.90 11.97 -3.09
N ALA A 31 5.63 10.95 -3.54
CA ALA A 31 5.22 10.14 -4.68
C ALA A 31 3.87 9.43 -4.44
N ILE A 32 3.61 8.94 -3.22
CA ILE A 32 2.31 8.35 -2.86
C ILE A 32 1.20 9.39 -2.94
N ARG A 33 1.41 10.60 -2.40
CA ARG A 33 0.43 11.69 -2.49
C ARG A 33 0.13 12.08 -3.94
N GLU A 34 1.16 12.22 -4.76
CA GLU A 34 1.02 12.54 -6.20
C GLU A 34 0.27 11.44 -6.97
N VAL A 35 0.43 10.17 -6.61
CA VAL A 35 -0.39 9.09 -7.19
C VAL A 35 -1.84 9.19 -6.71
N THR A 36 -2.09 9.48 -5.43
CA THR A 36 -3.45 9.63 -4.90
C THR A 36 -4.21 10.80 -5.55
N GLU A 37 -3.54 11.94 -5.74
CA GLU A 37 -4.12 13.09 -6.45
C GLU A 37 -4.47 12.72 -7.90
N ARG A 38 -3.55 12.10 -8.62
CA ARG A 38 -3.81 11.63 -9.99
C ARG A 38 -4.93 10.61 -10.07
N TYR A 39 -5.07 9.74 -9.08
CA TYR A 39 -6.18 8.79 -9.00
C TYR A 39 -7.52 9.50 -8.93
N ALA A 40 -7.65 10.53 -8.09
CA ALA A 40 -8.88 11.33 -8.00
C ALA A 40 -9.13 12.14 -9.28
N ASP A 41 -8.10 12.79 -9.83
CA ASP A 41 -8.21 13.62 -11.03
C ASP A 41 -8.62 12.81 -12.26
N THR A 42 -8.00 11.64 -12.47
CA THR A 42 -8.34 10.77 -13.60
C THR A 42 -9.74 10.18 -13.48
N ALA A 43 -10.20 9.90 -12.25
CA ALA A 43 -11.56 9.45 -12.01
C ALA A 43 -12.60 10.55 -12.26
N LEU A 44 -12.35 11.78 -11.78
CA LEU A 44 -13.22 12.95 -12.01
C LEU A 44 -13.31 13.31 -13.49
N ALA A 45 -12.21 13.17 -14.23
CA ALA A 45 -12.18 13.34 -15.68
C ALA A 45 -12.83 12.18 -16.45
N SER A 46 -13.32 11.14 -15.78
CA SER A 46 -13.78 9.88 -16.38
C SER A 46 -12.77 9.26 -17.35
N ASN A 47 -11.48 9.50 -17.11
CA ASN A 47 -10.38 8.98 -17.92
C ASN A 47 -9.97 7.60 -17.37
N TRP A 48 -10.82 6.62 -17.60
CA TRP A 48 -10.69 5.28 -17.02
C TRP A 48 -9.45 4.50 -17.49
N ASP A 49 -8.93 4.83 -18.67
CA ASP A 49 -7.68 4.25 -19.16
C ASP A 49 -6.47 4.81 -18.39
N ALA A 50 -6.41 6.13 -18.17
CA ALA A 50 -5.36 6.74 -17.34
C ALA A 50 -5.47 6.30 -15.88
N TRP A 51 -6.69 6.18 -15.36
CA TRP A 51 -6.94 5.70 -14.00
C TRP A 51 -6.47 4.26 -13.81
N ALA A 52 -6.80 3.35 -14.73
CA ALA A 52 -6.39 1.95 -14.64
C ALA A 52 -4.86 1.76 -14.75
N ASN A 53 -4.16 2.67 -15.43
CA ASN A 53 -2.69 2.66 -15.52
C ASN A 53 -1.98 3.02 -14.20
N LEU A 54 -2.69 3.58 -13.22
CA LEU A 54 -2.16 3.82 -11.88
C LEU A 54 -2.18 2.56 -11.01
N LEU A 55 -2.93 1.54 -11.42
CA LEU A 55 -3.13 0.31 -10.67
C LEU A 55 -2.09 -0.74 -11.00
N THR A 56 -1.72 -1.54 -10.01
CA THR A 56 -0.94 -2.76 -10.26
C THR A 56 -1.79 -3.78 -11.02
N ALA A 57 -1.12 -4.70 -11.73
CA ALA A 57 -1.81 -5.73 -12.52
C ALA A 57 -2.70 -6.64 -11.65
N ASP A 58 -2.40 -6.76 -10.36
CA ASP A 58 -3.08 -7.55 -9.34
C ASP A 58 -3.90 -6.71 -8.34
N ALA A 59 -4.16 -5.43 -8.65
CA ALA A 59 -4.91 -4.55 -7.75
C ALA A 59 -6.30 -5.13 -7.42
N VAL A 60 -6.73 -4.98 -6.17
CA VAL A 60 -8.05 -5.44 -5.70
C VAL A 60 -8.86 -4.24 -5.25
N PHE A 61 -10.09 -4.11 -5.76
CA PHE A 61 -11.05 -3.12 -5.31
C PHE A 61 -12.26 -3.79 -4.66
N LEU A 62 -12.74 -3.18 -3.58
CA LEU A 62 -13.90 -3.65 -2.82
C LEU A 62 -15.04 -2.63 -2.98
N PRO A 63 -15.87 -2.76 -4.03
CA PRO A 63 -16.98 -1.86 -4.23
C PRO A 63 -18.01 -1.99 -3.10
N PRO A 64 -18.69 -0.89 -2.70
CA PRO A 64 -19.82 -0.98 -1.79
C PRO A 64 -20.87 -1.96 -2.31
N ASN A 65 -21.30 -2.90 -1.47
CA ASN A 65 -22.34 -3.90 -1.77
C ASN A 65 -22.05 -4.82 -2.97
N GLY A 66 -20.80 -4.91 -3.41
CA GLY A 66 -20.39 -5.78 -4.52
C GLY A 66 -19.34 -6.81 -4.13
N ALA A 67 -19.07 -7.73 -5.06
CA ALA A 67 -17.93 -8.63 -4.93
C ALA A 67 -16.62 -7.88 -5.16
N ALA A 68 -15.53 -8.41 -4.62
CA ALA A 68 -14.19 -7.92 -4.94
C ALA A 68 -13.94 -7.98 -6.45
N VAL A 69 -13.29 -6.96 -6.98
CA VAL A 69 -12.86 -6.89 -8.38
C VAL A 69 -11.33 -6.96 -8.40
N GLU A 70 -10.79 -7.97 -9.06
CA GLU A 70 -9.36 -8.30 -9.01
C GLU A 70 -8.70 -8.08 -10.38
N GLY A 71 -7.57 -7.37 -10.34
CA GLY A 71 -6.73 -7.04 -11.48
C GLY A 71 -7.17 -5.77 -12.22
N SER A 72 -6.18 -5.01 -12.71
CA SER A 72 -6.40 -3.71 -13.36
C SER A 72 -7.32 -3.78 -14.59
N VAL A 73 -7.28 -4.87 -15.35
CA VAL A 73 -8.16 -5.09 -16.53
C VAL A 73 -9.62 -5.26 -16.12
N ALA A 74 -9.89 -6.03 -15.05
CA ALA A 74 -11.24 -6.21 -14.54
C ALA A 74 -11.76 -4.91 -13.92
N LEU A 75 -10.89 -4.18 -13.20
CA LEU A 75 -11.21 -2.88 -12.62
C LEU A 75 -11.57 -1.85 -13.68
N ARG A 76 -10.81 -1.78 -14.78
CA ARG A 76 -11.12 -0.90 -15.91
C ARG A 76 -12.48 -1.25 -16.52
N SER A 77 -12.79 -2.53 -16.69
CA SER A 77 -14.09 -2.99 -17.21
C SER A 77 -15.24 -2.72 -16.23
N TRP A 78 -14.96 -2.72 -14.93
CA TRP A 78 -15.95 -2.45 -13.89
C TRP A 78 -16.25 -0.95 -13.78
N ILE A 79 -15.23 -0.09 -13.75
CA ILE A 79 -15.41 1.35 -13.49
C ILE A 79 -16.07 2.09 -14.65
N VAL A 80 -15.95 1.61 -15.89
CA VAL A 80 -16.62 2.26 -17.05
C VAL A 80 -18.14 2.24 -16.95
N ALA A 81 -18.72 1.37 -16.11
CA ALA A 81 -20.16 1.38 -15.82
C ALA A 81 -20.57 2.51 -14.85
N PHE A 82 -19.60 3.15 -14.19
CA PHE A 82 -19.83 4.24 -13.25
C PHE A 82 -19.94 5.56 -14.02
N THR A 83 -21.16 6.13 -14.08
CA THR A 83 -21.44 7.40 -14.74
C THR A 83 -21.76 8.49 -13.73
N GLY A 84 -21.34 9.72 -13.99
CA GLY A 84 -21.79 10.90 -13.23
C GLY A 84 -21.02 11.16 -11.94
N LEU A 85 -19.78 10.69 -11.82
CA LEU A 85 -18.88 11.12 -10.75
C LEU A 85 -18.53 12.60 -10.94
N THR A 86 -19.15 13.48 -10.16
CA THR A 86 -18.91 14.93 -10.22
C THR A 86 -18.00 15.42 -9.10
N THR A 87 -17.88 14.64 -8.02
CA THR A 87 -17.05 14.95 -6.87
C THR A 87 -16.36 13.68 -6.36
N LEU A 88 -15.08 13.82 -6.03
CA LEU A 88 -14.25 12.80 -5.39
C LEU A 88 -13.12 13.54 -4.69
N THR A 89 -12.81 13.13 -3.47
CA THR A 89 -11.68 13.68 -2.72
C THR A 89 -11.03 12.52 -2.00
N GLU A 90 -9.78 12.27 -2.34
CA GLU A 90 -8.96 11.23 -1.72
C GLU A 90 -7.83 11.93 -0.98
N THR A 91 -7.78 11.77 0.33
CA THR A 91 -6.70 12.29 1.17
C THR A 91 -6.26 11.16 2.08
N PRO A 92 -5.03 10.64 1.90
CA PRO A 92 -4.53 9.60 2.78
C PRO A 92 -4.50 10.12 4.22
N GLU A 93 -5.22 9.46 5.11
CA GLU A 93 -5.21 9.77 6.55
C GLU A 93 -3.83 9.49 7.15
N GLU A 94 -3.20 8.39 6.70
CA GLU A 94 -1.87 7.97 7.11
C GLU A 94 -1.09 7.45 5.89
N ILE A 95 0.21 7.76 5.83
CA ILE A 95 1.15 7.17 4.86
C ILE A 95 2.33 6.61 5.66
N VAL A 96 2.30 5.30 5.89
CA VAL A 96 3.33 4.56 6.62
C VAL A 96 3.68 3.28 5.88
N GLY A 97 4.91 2.82 6.07
CA GLY A 97 5.35 1.55 5.50
C GLY A 97 4.66 0.35 6.16
N CYS A 98 4.43 -0.72 5.39
CA CYS A 98 3.97 -1.99 5.93
C CYS A 98 5.07 -2.66 6.77
N THR A 99 4.87 -2.74 8.09
CA THR A 99 5.71 -3.59 8.94
C THR A 99 5.24 -5.04 8.80
N ARG A 100 6.18 -6.00 8.81
CA ARG A 100 5.92 -7.45 8.64
C ARG A 100 4.91 -8.05 9.63
N SER A 101 4.52 -7.33 10.70
CA SER A 101 3.54 -7.79 11.68
C SER A 101 2.13 -7.25 11.49
N GLY A 102 1.84 -6.45 10.45
CA GLY A 102 0.50 -5.93 10.17
C GLY A 102 -0.06 -5.02 11.27
N ARG A 103 0.77 -4.56 12.21
CA ARG A 103 0.39 -3.63 13.26
C ARG A 103 0.92 -2.25 12.90
N ALA A 104 0.04 -1.36 12.47
CA ALA A 104 0.33 0.07 12.42
C ALA A 104 0.85 0.52 13.80
N PRO A 105 1.91 1.33 13.87
CA PRO A 105 2.34 1.91 15.13
C PRO A 105 1.29 2.93 15.56
N HIS A 106 0.28 2.51 16.32
CA HIS A 106 -0.62 3.46 16.99
C HIS A 106 0.24 4.39 17.86
N ARG A 107 0.48 5.61 17.36
CA ARG A 107 1.00 6.71 18.15
C ARG A 107 -0.09 7.06 19.16
N ARG A 108 -0.07 6.39 20.31
CA ARG A 108 -0.87 6.78 21.48
C ARG A 108 -0.40 8.16 21.92
N VAL A 109 -1.01 9.21 21.38
CA VAL A 109 -0.99 10.53 22.00
C VAL A 109 -1.90 10.42 23.23
N ALA A 110 -1.32 9.95 24.33
CA ALA A 110 -1.94 10.07 25.63
C ALA A 110 -1.72 11.50 26.13
N THR A 111 -2.58 12.44 25.71
CA THR A 111 -2.74 13.68 26.46
C THR A 111 -3.62 13.37 27.66
N VAL A 112 -2.98 13.04 28.79
CA VAL A 112 -3.61 13.22 30.10
C VAL A 112 -3.67 14.71 30.35
N ALA A 113 -4.85 15.30 30.18
CA ALA A 113 -5.19 16.54 30.86
C ALA A 113 -5.65 16.16 32.28
N ARG A 114 -4.73 16.26 33.24
CA ARG A 114 -5.08 16.48 34.65
C ARG A 114 -4.95 17.97 34.90
N GLY A 115 -5.97 18.58 35.49
CA GLY A 115 -6.01 19.97 35.92
C GLY A 115 -7.25 20.67 35.40
#